data_AF-A0A532EC33-F1
#
_entry.id   AF-A0A532EC33-F1
#
_cell.length_a   1.000
_cell.length_b   1.000
_cell.length_c   1.000
_cell.angle_alpha   90.00
_cell.angle_beta   90.00
_cell.angle_gamma   90.00
#
_symmetry.space_group_name_H-M   'P 1'
#
loop_
_entity.id
_entity.type
_entity.pdbx_description
1 polymer ?
#
loop_
_entity_poly.entity_id
_entity_poly.type
_entity_poly.pdbx_seq_one_letter_code
_entity_poly.pdbx_strand_id
1 'polypeptide(L)'
;MKRFSPSESPIALDHGVPLFLQQLVETLRLEQTTPHVDTVETTPTPAHTEIGRAAAVHGGDLLRLGYSIDQVVHDYGDVCQSVTQLAGEQDLEISTTEFRTLNRCLDNAIADAVTAFGSAHQVLIDDQAETLQQRLHYYSVDHQRLVDIALKSFSAIRTGHVGATGATGTLLLQTLEELRSLAERTLPEIRLAYLSGSVSPPDRAKE
;
A
#
# COMPACT_ATOMS: atom_id res chain seq x y z
N MET A 1 15.69 19.72 11.55
CA MET A 1 14.52 20.57 11.25
C MET A 1 14.79 21.29 9.93
N LYS A 2 14.38 20.69 8.81
CA LYS A 2 14.60 21.21 7.46
C LYS A 2 13.22 21.73 7.01
N ARG A 3 13.06 23.04 6.89
CA ARG A 3 11.89 23.61 6.20
C ARG A 3 12.04 23.26 4.72
N PHE A 4 11.09 22.53 4.16
CA PHE A 4 11.09 22.24 2.73
C PHE A 4 10.59 23.47 1.97
N SER A 5 11.38 23.89 0.97
CA SER A 5 11.03 24.93 0.02
C SER A 5 9.86 24.49 -0.87
N PRO A 6 9.07 25.43 -1.44
CA PRO A 6 7.96 25.10 -2.33
C PRO A 6 8.54 24.72 -3.69
N SER A 7 8.98 23.47 -3.83
CA SER A 7 9.39 22.90 -5.11
C SER A 7 8.46 21.74 -5.43
N GLU A 8 7.81 21.88 -6.58
CA GLU A 8 6.77 21.01 -7.15
C GLU A 8 5.42 21.22 -6.48
N SER A 9 4.58 22.09 -7.07
CA SER A 9 3.13 21.93 -6.93
C SER A 9 2.82 20.51 -7.40
N PRO A 10 2.46 19.58 -6.49
CA PRO A 10 1.96 18.29 -6.93
C PRO A 10 0.73 18.60 -7.77
N ILE A 11 0.46 17.77 -8.77
CA ILE A 11 -0.82 17.69 -9.47
C ILE A 11 -1.89 18.08 -8.45
N ALA A 12 -2.57 19.21 -8.68
CA ALA A 12 -3.59 19.70 -7.78
C ALA A 12 -4.65 18.60 -7.71
N LEU A 13 -4.49 17.70 -6.75
CA LEU A 13 -5.51 16.74 -6.39
C LEU A 13 -6.69 17.63 -6.03
N ASP A 14 -7.81 17.49 -6.71
CA ASP A 14 -9.08 18.17 -6.37
C ASP A 14 -9.60 17.77 -4.96
N HIS A 15 -8.76 17.09 -4.17
CA HIS A 15 -8.99 16.30 -2.98
C HIS A 15 -7.71 16.44 -2.11
N GLY A 16 -7.80 16.30 -0.78
CA GLY A 16 -6.66 16.49 0.14
C GLY A 16 -6.74 17.79 0.94
N VAL A 17 -5.60 18.39 1.29
CA VAL A 17 -5.54 19.61 2.15
C VAL A 17 -6.37 20.79 1.60
N PRO A 18 -6.35 21.12 0.29
CA PRO A 18 -7.15 22.23 -0.23
C PRO A 18 -8.66 22.04 -0.03
N LEU A 19 -9.16 20.83 -0.30
CA LEU A 19 -10.58 20.49 -0.11
C LEU A 19 -10.93 20.44 1.38
N PHE A 20 -10.04 19.89 2.21
CA PHE A 20 -10.17 19.89 3.67
C PHE A 20 -10.38 21.31 4.21
N LEU A 21 -9.59 22.28 3.76
CA LEU A 21 -9.71 23.67 4.19
C LEU A 21 -11.07 24.28 3.81
N GLN A 22 -11.60 23.97 2.62
CA GLN A 22 -12.93 24.41 2.21
C GLN A 22 -14.02 23.83 3.13
N GLN A 23 -13.96 22.52 3.39
CA GLN A 23 -14.91 21.82 4.25
C GLN A 23 -14.83 22.27 5.71
N LEU A 24 -13.63 22.58 6.21
CA LEU A 24 -13.42 23.16 7.53
C LEU A 24 -14.09 24.53 7.65
N VAL A 25 -13.91 25.39 6.65
CA VAL A 25 -14.55 26.72 6.61
C VAL A 25 -16.07 26.60 6.63
N GLU A 26 -16.64 25.67 5.87
CA GLU A 26 -18.08 25.40 5.89
C GLU A 26 -18.56 24.88 7.26
N THR A 27 -17.81 23.96 7.86
CA THR A 27 -18.10 23.43 9.20
C THR A 27 -18.13 24.54 10.25
N LEU A 28 -17.12 25.40 10.27
CA LEU A 28 -17.03 26.53 11.20
C LEU A 28 -18.20 27.52 11.01
N ARG A 29 -18.59 27.81 9.76
CA ARG A 29 -19.75 28.68 9.47
C ARG A 29 -21.07 28.09 9.98
N LEU A 30 -21.28 26.80 9.79
CA LEU A 30 -22.51 26.12 10.24
C LEU A 30 -22.63 26.13 11.76
N GLU A 31 -21.53 25.89 12.48
CA GLU A 31 -21.49 25.93 13.94
C GLU A 31 -21.75 27.33 14.51
N GLN A 32 -21.32 28.39 13.82
CA GLN A 32 -21.65 29.77 14.20
C GLN A 32 -23.14 30.11 14.06
N THR A 33 -23.86 29.46 13.13
CA THR A 33 -25.28 29.72 12.86
C THR A 33 -26.25 28.87 13.69
N THR A 34 -25.77 27.83 14.36
CA THR A 34 -26.61 26.90 15.12
C THR A 34 -26.44 27.16 16.63
N PRO A 35 -27.50 27.54 17.37
CA PRO A 35 -27.37 27.77 18.81
C PRO A 35 -26.95 26.48 19.53
N HIS A 36 -25.90 26.56 20.35
CA HIS A 36 -25.51 25.48 21.26
C HIS A 36 -26.66 25.17 22.23
N VAL A 37 -27.35 24.05 22.01
CA VAL A 37 -28.02 23.36 23.11
C VAL A 37 -26.94 22.55 23.80
N ASP A 38 -26.65 22.88 25.06
CA ASP A 38 -25.75 22.14 25.96
C ASP A 38 -26.34 20.77 26.30
N THR A 39 -26.50 19.90 25.31
CA THR A 39 -26.70 18.47 25.53
C THR A 39 -25.36 17.80 25.28
N VAL A 40 -24.75 17.37 26.38
CA VAL A 40 -23.73 16.33 26.43
C VAL A 40 -24.37 15.05 25.88
N GLU A 41 -24.51 14.97 24.56
CA GLU A 41 -24.86 13.75 23.87
C GLU A 41 -23.75 13.46 22.88
N THR A 42 -23.00 12.42 23.21
CA THR A 42 -22.04 11.67 22.39
C THR A 42 -22.75 11.05 21.18
N THR A 43 -23.37 11.88 20.36
CA THR A 43 -23.98 11.48 19.09
C THR A 43 -22.95 11.77 17.99
N PRO A 44 -22.54 10.78 17.19
CA PRO A 44 -21.64 11.04 16.06
C PRO A 44 -22.43 11.89 15.07
N THR A 45 -22.14 13.20 15.01
CA THR A 45 -22.91 14.13 14.20
C THR A 45 -22.61 13.90 12.71
N PRO A 46 -23.58 13.80 11.80
CA PRO A 46 -23.39 13.18 10.47
C PRO A 46 -22.52 13.96 9.48
N ALA A 47 -21.98 15.12 9.85
CA ALA A 47 -20.95 15.85 9.09
C ALA A 47 -19.61 15.10 9.00
N HIS A 48 -19.46 14.01 9.78
CA HIS A 48 -18.29 13.13 9.85
C HIS A 48 -17.95 12.35 8.57
N THR A 49 -18.64 12.51 7.43
CA THR A 49 -18.40 11.65 6.26
C THR A 49 -17.71 12.32 5.09
N GLU A 50 -17.91 13.62 4.81
CA GLU A 50 -17.34 14.20 3.59
C GLU A 50 -15.86 14.56 3.71
N ILE A 51 -15.44 15.11 4.86
CA ILE A 51 -14.01 15.36 5.16
C ILE A 51 -13.27 14.02 5.18
N GLY A 52 -13.81 13.07 5.93
CA GLY A 52 -13.25 11.72 6.07
C GLY A 52 -13.12 10.99 4.74
N ARG A 53 -14.20 10.98 3.93
CA ARG A 53 -14.20 10.35 2.60
C ARG A 53 -13.20 11.01 1.66
N ALA A 54 -13.12 12.33 1.63
CA ALA A 54 -12.15 13.05 0.80
C ALA A 54 -10.70 12.74 1.25
N ALA A 55 -10.47 12.68 2.56
CA ALA A 55 -9.17 12.35 3.11
C ALA A 55 -8.77 10.88 2.85
N ALA A 56 -9.74 9.95 2.91
CA ALA A 56 -9.53 8.55 2.55
C ALA A 56 -9.10 8.39 1.07
N VAL A 57 -9.75 9.10 0.16
CA VAL A 57 -9.34 9.13 -1.26
C VAL A 57 -7.92 9.65 -1.38
N HIS A 58 -7.62 10.79 -0.74
CA HIS A 58 -6.27 11.38 -0.75
C HIS A 58 -5.21 10.42 -0.19
N GLY A 59 -5.48 9.73 0.92
CA GLY A 59 -4.58 8.72 1.49
C GLY A 59 -4.27 7.57 0.51
N GLY A 60 -5.28 7.09 -0.21
CA GLY A 60 -5.08 6.10 -1.27
C GLY A 60 -4.28 6.63 -2.46
N ASP A 61 -4.46 7.91 -2.82
CA ASP A 61 -3.74 8.57 -3.92
C ASP A 61 -2.25 8.77 -3.57
N LEU A 62 -1.96 9.20 -2.34
CA LEU A 62 -0.60 9.35 -1.83
C LEU A 62 0.17 8.03 -1.86
N LEU A 63 -0.46 6.91 -1.52
CA LEU A 63 0.15 5.59 -1.69
C LEU A 63 0.51 5.31 -3.16
N ARG A 64 -0.41 5.56 -4.10
CA ARG A 64 -0.18 5.32 -5.53
C ARG A 64 0.95 6.20 -6.09
N LEU A 65 1.14 7.37 -5.50
CA LEU A 65 2.22 8.30 -5.84
C LEU A 65 3.55 7.96 -5.14
N GLY A 66 3.59 6.96 -4.27
CA GLY A 66 4.81 6.48 -3.59
C GLY A 66 5.19 7.26 -2.34
N TYR A 67 4.26 8.02 -1.75
CA TYR A 67 4.49 8.69 -0.47
C TYR A 67 4.51 7.68 0.68
N SER A 68 5.25 8.02 1.73
CA SER A 68 5.25 7.25 2.98
C SER A 68 4.06 7.62 3.85
N ILE A 69 3.69 6.72 4.77
CA ILE A 69 2.65 7.00 5.77
C ILE A 69 2.99 8.22 6.63
N ASP A 70 4.27 8.45 6.91
CA ASP A 70 4.75 9.62 7.64
C ASP A 70 4.42 10.92 6.91
N GLN A 71 4.58 10.94 5.57
CA GLN A 71 4.23 12.09 4.75
C GLN A 71 2.71 12.34 4.72
N VAL A 72 1.89 11.30 4.74
CA VAL A 72 0.41 11.43 4.83
C VAL A 72 0.01 12.15 6.12
N VAL A 73 0.62 11.77 7.26
CA VAL A 73 0.32 12.38 8.55
C VAL A 73 0.77 13.84 8.58
N HIS A 74 1.97 14.14 8.07
CA HIS A 74 2.50 15.50 8.03
C HIS A 74 1.70 16.43 7.10
N ASP A 75 1.15 15.92 6.00
CA ASP A 75 0.35 16.70 5.04
C ASP A 75 -0.85 17.38 5.74
N TYR A 76 -1.55 16.65 6.61
CA TYR A 76 -2.63 17.23 7.44
C TYR A 76 -2.12 17.88 8.73
N GLY A 77 -1.07 17.34 9.35
CA GLY A 77 -0.52 17.85 10.61
C GLY A 77 -0.02 19.30 10.52
N ASP A 78 0.55 19.68 9.38
CA ASP A 78 1.08 21.04 9.15
C ASP A 78 -0.04 22.10 9.06
N VAL A 79 -1.30 21.70 8.87
CA VAL A 79 -2.43 22.61 8.77
C VAL A 79 -2.69 23.34 10.08
N CYS A 80 -2.67 22.65 11.23
CA CYS A 80 -2.91 23.27 12.53
C CYS A 80 -1.84 24.35 12.82
N GLN A 81 -0.57 24.02 12.56
CA GLN A 81 0.53 24.96 12.71
C GLN A 81 0.37 26.16 11.77
N SER A 82 -0.01 25.93 10.51
CA SER A 82 -0.19 27.00 9.52
C SER A 82 -1.32 27.95 9.89
N VAL A 83 -2.46 27.41 10.33
CA VAL A 83 -3.63 28.21 10.74
C VAL A 83 -3.33 29.03 12.00
N THR A 84 -2.72 28.42 13.02
CA THR A 84 -2.39 29.11 14.27
C THR A 84 -1.32 30.18 14.09
N GLN A 85 -0.31 29.91 13.25
CA GLN A 85 0.69 30.91 12.88
C GLN A 85 0.04 32.10 12.15
N LEU A 86 -0.83 31.84 11.17
CA LEU A 86 -1.51 32.89 10.41
C LEU A 86 -2.41 33.76 11.29
N ALA A 87 -3.10 33.18 12.27
CA ALA A 87 -3.91 33.94 13.22
C ALA A 87 -3.04 34.87 14.09
N GLY A 88 -1.89 34.39 14.56
CA GLY A 88 -0.93 35.22 15.29
C GLY A 88 -0.34 36.35 14.45
N GLU A 89 -0.04 36.09 13.17
CA GLU A 89 0.42 37.11 12.23
C GLU A 89 -0.63 38.20 11.94
N GLN A 90 -1.92 37.86 12.06
CA GLN A 90 -3.04 38.78 11.82
C GLN A 90 -3.61 39.39 13.11
N ASP A 91 -3.04 39.09 14.28
CA ASP A 91 -3.56 39.51 15.59
C ASP A 91 -5.03 39.11 15.81
N LEU A 92 -5.39 37.92 15.33
CA LEU A 92 -6.72 37.33 15.48
C LEU A 92 -6.74 36.29 16.60
N GLU A 93 -7.72 36.40 17.50
CA GLU A 93 -7.95 35.39 18.53
C GLU A 93 -8.73 34.21 17.94
N ILE A 94 -8.19 32.99 18.11
CA ILE A 94 -8.92 31.74 17.85
C ILE A 94 -9.60 31.32 19.14
N SER A 95 -10.94 31.22 19.14
CA SER A 95 -11.67 30.75 20.31
C SER A 95 -11.41 29.27 20.59
N THR A 96 -11.59 28.86 21.86
CA THR A 96 -11.47 27.45 22.26
C THR A 96 -12.42 26.53 21.48
N THR A 97 -13.59 27.03 21.08
CA THR A 97 -14.56 26.26 20.29
C THR A 97 -14.07 26.06 18.86
N GLU A 98 -13.60 27.11 18.19
CA GLU A 98 -13.03 27.01 16.83
C GLU A 98 -11.82 26.09 16.79
N PHE A 99 -10.93 26.20 17.78
CA PHE A 99 -9.76 25.32 17.88
C PHE A 99 -10.16 23.86 18.11
N ARG A 100 -11.20 23.60 18.92
CA ARG A 100 -11.73 22.24 19.11
C ARG A 100 -12.30 21.67 17.82
N THR A 101 -13.04 22.47 17.05
CA THR A 101 -13.59 22.07 15.76
C THR A 101 -12.48 21.78 14.75
N LEU A 102 -11.45 22.64 14.67
CA LEU A 102 -10.27 22.41 13.83
C LEU A 102 -9.60 21.07 14.14
N ASN A 103 -9.27 20.80 15.41
CA ASN A 103 -8.61 19.55 15.79
C ASN A 103 -9.48 18.33 15.50
N ARG A 104 -10.78 18.39 15.82
CA ARG A 104 -11.71 17.31 15.50
C ARG A 104 -11.75 17.01 14.00
N CYS A 105 -11.78 18.04 13.16
CA CYS A 105 -11.75 17.86 11.70
C CYS A 105 -10.42 17.26 11.23
N LEU A 106 -9.29 17.74 11.75
CA LEU A 106 -7.97 17.22 11.43
C LEU A 106 -7.78 15.76 11.86
N ASP A 107 -8.17 15.42 13.09
CA ASP A 107 -8.07 14.06 13.62
C ASP A 107 -8.86 13.07 12.74
N ASN A 108 -10.07 13.44 12.31
CA ASN A 108 -10.86 12.62 11.39
C ASN A 108 -10.18 12.48 10.02
N ALA A 109 -9.69 13.58 9.44
CA ALA A 109 -9.02 13.56 8.16
C ALA A 109 -7.76 12.68 8.20
N ILE A 110 -6.92 12.83 9.24
CA ILE A 110 -5.73 12.01 9.46
C ILE A 110 -6.12 10.55 9.63
N ALA A 111 -7.08 10.25 10.49
CA ALA A 111 -7.50 8.88 10.77
C ALA A 111 -8.00 8.18 9.49
N ASP A 112 -8.85 8.83 8.70
CA ASP A 112 -9.41 8.25 7.48
C ASP A 112 -8.37 8.14 6.36
N ALA A 113 -7.48 9.13 6.20
CA ALA A 113 -6.38 9.07 5.24
C ALA A 113 -5.39 7.94 5.57
N VAL A 114 -4.97 7.83 6.83
CA VAL A 114 -4.07 6.78 7.32
C VAL A 114 -4.70 5.39 7.19
N THR A 115 -5.98 5.27 7.54
CA THR A 115 -6.72 4.00 7.43
C THR A 115 -6.83 3.55 5.98
N ALA A 116 -7.17 4.45 5.07
CA ALA A 116 -7.27 4.15 3.65
C ALA A 116 -5.90 3.83 3.03
N PHE A 117 -4.87 4.60 3.37
CA PHE A 117 -3.48 4.31 2.97
C PHE A 117 -3.07 2.91 3.43
N GLY A 118 -3.25 2.59 4.71
CA GLY A 118 -2.88 1.30 5.29
C GLY A 118 -3.62 0.14 4.64
N SER A 119 -4.93 0.31 4.42
CA SER A 119 -5.77 -0.69 3.76
C SER A 119 -5.37 -0.91 2.30
N ALA A 120 -5.13 0.16 1.54
CA ALA A 120 -4.66 0.07 0.16
C ALA A 120 -3.25 -0.54 0.06
N HIS A 121 -2.37 -0.24 1.03
CA HIS A 121 -1.03 -0.82 1.11
C HIS A 121 -1.09 -2.32 1.41
N GLN A 122 -1.98 -2.75 2.30
CA GLN A 122 -2.19 -4.18 2.57
C GLN A 122 -2.69 -4.92 1.33
N VAL A 123 -3.66 -4.36 0.60
CA VAL A 123 -4.14 -4.94 -0.67
C VAL A 123 -3.01 -5.12 -1.68
N LEU A 124 -2.11 -4.12 -1.79
CA LEU A 124 -0.95 -4.22 -2.68
C LEU A 124 0.01 -5.35 -2.28
N ILE A 125 0.24 -5.53 -0.98
CA ILE A 125 1.06 -6.64 -0.46
C ILE A 125 0.40 -7.99 -0.75
N ASP A 126 -0.91 -8.09 -0.51
CA ASP A 126 -1.66 -9.34 -0.69
C ASP A 126 -1.67 -9.76 -2.18
N ASP A 127 -1.90 -8.82 -3.10
CA ASP A 127 -1.84 -9.06 -4.56
C ASP A 127 -0.45 -9.52 -5.03
N GLN A 128 0.61 -8.91 -4.48
CA GLN A 128 1.99 -9.35 -4.74
C GLN A 128 2.26 -10.76 -4.20
N ALA A 129 1.78 -11.06 -2.99
CA ALA A 129 1.93 -12.37 -2.36
C ALA A 129 1.17 -13.45 -3.14
N GLU A 130 -0.05 -13.17 -3.58
CA GLU A 130 -0.84 -14.09 -4.40
C GLU A 130 -0.14 -14.35 -5.74
N THR A 131 0.31 -13.30 -6.43
CA THR A 131 1.06 -13.42 -7.69
C THR A 131 2.31 -14.28 -7.52
N LEU A 132 3.07 -14.08 -6.43
CA LEU A 132 4.25 -14.88 -6.12
C LEU A 132 3.88 -16.35 -5.85
N GLN A 133 2.82 -16.59 -5.07
CA GLN A 133 2.35 -17.93 -4.74
C GLN A 133 1.91 -18.69 -5.99
N GLN A 134 1.16 -18.05 -6.90
CA GLN A 134 0.76 -18.64 -8.18
C GLN A 134 1.98 -19.02 -9.03
N ARG A 135 2.99 -18.16 -9.09
CA ARG A 135 4.22 -18.42 -9.86
C ARG A 135 5.06 -19.54 -9.26
N LEU A 136 5.16 -19.61 -7.93
CA LEU A 136 5.81 -20.72 -7.22
C LEU A 136 5.07 -22.04 -7.41
N HIS A 137 3.73 -22.00 -7.42
CA HIS A 137 2.91 -23.17 -7.69
C HIS A 137 3.16 -23.71 -9.10
N TYR A 138 3.08 -22.85 -10.12
CA TYR A 138 3.38 -23.20 -11.51
C TYR A 138 4.79 -23.81 -11.65
N TYR A 139 5.79 -23.15 -11.09
CA TYR A 139 7.17 -23.66 -11.08
C TYR A 139 7.26 -25.05 -10.46
N SER A 140 6.66 -25.26 -9.29
CA SER A 140 6.74 -26.52 -8.55
C SER A 140 6.10 -27.67 -9.32
N VAL A 141 4.93 -27.45 -9.90
CA VAL A 141 4.21 -28.46 -10.69
C VAL A 141 5.01 -28.85 -11.92
N ASP A 142 5.49 -27.87 -12.70
CA ASP A 142 6.25 -28.17 -13.92
C ASP A 142 7.63 -28.75 -13.62
N HIS A 143 8.29 -28.30 -12.55
CA HIS A 143 9.56 -28.87 -12.11
C HIS A 143 9.40 -30.35 -11.75
N GLN A 144 8.41 -30.69 -10.91
CA GLN A 144 8.14 -32.08 -10.52
C GLN A 144 7.82 -32.95 -11.75
N ARG A 145 6.97 -32.46 -12.66
CA ARG A 145 6.62 -33.15 -13.91
C ARG A 145 7.86 -33.46 -14.75
N LEU A 146 8.74 -32.47 -14.97
CA LEU A 146 9.95 -32.63 -15.78
C LEU A 146 10.97 -33.56 -15.11
N VAL A 147 11.16 -33.45 -13.78
CA VAL A 147 12.01 -34.37 -13.03
C VAL A 147 11.51 -35.81 -13.16
N ASP A 148 10.22 -36.04 -13.01
CA ASP A 148 9.63 -37.38 -13.15
C ASP A 148 9.84 -37.97 -14.55
N ILE A 149 9.67 -37.16 -15.61
CA ILE A 149 9.92 -37.59 -16.99
C ILE A 149 11.41 -37.91 -17.19
N ALA A 150 12.31 -37.07 -16.68
CA ALA A 150 13.75 -37.28 -16.77
C ALA A 150 14.17 -38.56 -16.04
N LEU A 151 13.69 -38.78 -14.81
CA LEU A 151 13.97 -39.98 -14.02
C LEU A 151 13.47 -41.25 -14.71
N LYS A 152 12.24 -41.23 -15.25
CA LYS A 152 11.67 -42.37 -15.99
C LYS A 152 12.44 -42.67 -17.27
N SER A 153 12.77 -41.65 -18.05
CA SER A 153 13.53 -41.79 -19.30
C SER A 153 14.94 -42.33 -19.04
N PHE A 154 15.62 -41.78 -18.02
CA PHE A 154 16.93 -42.26 -17.60
C PHE A 154 16.89 -43.71 -17.11
N SER A 155 15.89 -44.06 -16.28
CA SER A 155 15.72 -45.43 -15.79
C SER A 155 15.53 -46.43 -16.95
N ALA A 156 14.70 -46.09 -17.93
CA ALA A 156 14.47 -46.94 -19.11
C ALA A 156 15.78 -47.19 -19.89
N ILE A 157 16.57 -46.14 -20.13
CA ILE A 157 17.89 -46.26 -20.78
C ILE A 157 18.84 -47.12 -19.94
N ARG A 158 18.90 -46.88 -18.63
CA ARG A 158 19.79 -47.61 -17.71
C ARG A 158 19.49 -49.10 -17.64
N THR A 159 18.23 -49.51 -17.76
CA THR A 159 17.85 -50.93 -17.77
C THR A 159 18.26 -51.66 -19.06
N GLY A 160 18.75 -50.95 -20.08
CA GLY A 160 19.24 -51.54 -21.32
C GLY A 160 18.16 -51.93 -22.34
N HIS A 161 16.88 -51.73 -22.02
CA HIS A 161 15.76 -52.07 -22.91
C HIS A 161 15.56 -51.05 -24.06
N VAL A 162 16.12 -49.84 -23.93
CA VAL A 162 16.05 -48.77 -24.94
C VAL A 162 17.41 -48.08 -25.07
N GLY A 163 17.76 -47.69 -26.30
CA GLY A 163 19.05 -47.07 -26.61
C GLY A 163 19.12 -45.58 -26.23
N ALA A 164 20.28 -45.14 -25.77
CA ALA A 164 20.55 -43.74 -25.40
C ALA A 164 20.47 -42.75 -26.57
N THR A 165 20.63 -43.22 -27.81
CA THR A 165 20.49 -42.41 -29.03
C THR A 165 19.10 -42.53 -29.67
N GLY A 166 18.19 -43.28 -29.04
CA GLY A 166 16.82 -43.48 -29.52
C GLY A 166 15.85 -42.44 -28.95
N ALA A 167 14.56 -42.63 -29.24
CA ALA A 167 13.49 -41.71 -28.86
C ALA A 167 13.47 -41.38 -27.35
N THR A 168 13.76 -42.34 -26.47
CA THR A 168 13.84 -42.12 -25.02
C THR A 168 15.02 -41.23 -24.62
N GLY A 169 16.15 -41.35 -25.31
CA GLY A 169 17.30 -40.47 -25.11
C GLY A 169 17.03 -39.04 -25.56
N THR A 170 16.38 -38.88 -26.72
CA THR A 170 15.91 -37.56 -27.20
C THR A 170 14.93 -36.92 -26.24
N LEU A 171 13.95 -37.69 -25.73
CA LEU A 171 12.99 -37.20 -24.72
C LEU A 171 13.71 -36.75 -23.44
N LEU A 172 14.69 -37.51 -22.95
CA LEU A 172 15.49 -37.12 -21.79
C LEU A 172 16.22 -35.80 -22.02
N LEU A 173 16.91 -35.66 -23.17
CA LEU A 173 17.63 -34.43 -23.51
C LEU A 173 16.69 -33.22 -23.56
N GLN A 174 15.57 -33.35 -24.27
CA GLN A 174 14.56 -32.29 -24.36
C GLN A 174 14.00 -31.93 -22.98
N THR A 175 13.70 -32.93 -22.14
CA THR A 175 13.18 -32.69 -20.79
C THR A 175 14.17 -31.92 -19.92
N LEU A 176 15.47 -32.22 -20.05
CA LEU A 176 16.53 -31.51 -19.31
C LEU A 176 16.70 -30.06 -19.81
N GLU A 177 16.57 -29.83 -21.13
CA GLU A 177 16.56 -28.48 -21.72
C GLU A 177 15.35 -27.67 -21.24
N GLU A 178 14.16 -28.29 -21.20
CA GLU A 178 12.95 -27.69 -20.65
C GLU A 178 13.11 -27.35 -19.16
N LEU A 179 13.71 -28.24 -18.37
CA LEU A 179 13.96 -28.01 -16.94
C LEU A 179 14.94 -26.85 -16.70
N ARG A 180 15.98 -26.76 -17.53
CA ARG A 180 16.91 -25.63 -17.53
C ARG A 180 16.20 -24.32 -17.87
N SER A 181 15.40 -24.32 -18.95
CA SER A 181 14.63 -23.15 -19.38
C SER A 181 13.61 -22.69 -18.33
N LEU A 182 12.94 -23.62 -17.66
CA LEU A 182 12.01 -23.33 -16.56
C LEU A 182 12.72 -22.60 -15.40
N ALA A 183 13.91 -23.06 -15.01
CA ALA A 183 14.70 -22.44 -13.95
C ALA A 183 15.22 -21.05 -14.36
N GLU A 184 15.74 -20.90 -15.57
CA GLU A 184 16.27 -19.64 -16.10
C GLU A 184 15.19 -18.55 -16.21
N ARG A 185 13.95 -18.91 -16.53
CA ARG A 185 12.83 -17.96 -16.66
C ARG A 185 12.19 -17.61 -15.31
N THR A 186 11.96 -18.59 -14.45
CA THR A 186 11.07 -18.41 -13.29
C THR A 186 11.80 -17.94 -12.04
N LEU A 187 13.05 -18.38 -11.82
CA LEU A 187 13.82 -18.03 -10.62
C LEU A 187 14.17 -16.53 -10.50
N PRO A 188 14.55 -15.81 -11.57
CA PRO A 188 14.83 -14.37 -11.48
C PRO A 188 13.61 -13.58 -11.05
N GLU A 189 12.45 -13.90 -11.63
CA GLU A 189 11.19 -13.24 -11.32
C GLU A 189 10.70 -13.57 -9.90
N ILE A 190 10.94 -14.79 -9.37
CA ILE A 190 10.66 -15.13 -7.95
C ILE A 190 11.57 -14.30 -7.02
N ARG A 191 12.86 -14.16 -7.38
CA ARG A 191 13.83 -13.38 -6.59
C ARG A 191 13.47 -11.90 -6.56
N LEU A 192 13.04 -11.33 -7.69
CA LEU A 192 12.60 -9.94 -7.75
C LEU A 192 11.39 -9.69 -6.85
N ALA A 193 10.38 -10.56 -6.91
CA ALA A 193 9.19 -10.47 -6.05
C ALA A 193 9.53 -10.55 -4.54
N TYR A 194 10.52 -11.39 -4.18
CA TYR A 194 10.98 -11.49 -2.79
C TYR A 194 11.70 -10.22 -2.32
N LEU A 195 12.48 -9.58 -3.19
CA LEU A 195 13.21 -8.34 -2.88
C LEU A 195 12.30 -7.11 -2.82
N SER A 196 11.24 -7.06 -3.64
CA SER A 196 10.26 -5.98 -3.63
C SER A 196 9.28 -6.06 -2.46
N GLY A 197 9.08 -7.25 -1.88
CA GLY A 197 8.07 -7.47 -0.84
C GLY A 197 8.57 -7.34 0.60
N SER A 198 9.86 -7.09 0.85
CA SER A 198 10.56 -7.15 2.16
C SER A 198 9.70 -7.54 3.38
N VAL A 199 9.19 -8.77 3.37
CA VAL A 199 8.79 -9.48 4.57
C VAL A 199 10.10 -9.99 5.13
N SER A 200 10.49 -9.45 6.27
CA SER A 200 11.65 -9.93 7.02
C SER A 200 11.56 -11.46 7.11
N PRO A 201 12.61 -12.22 6.74
CA PRO A 201 12.56 -13.68 6.81
C PRO A 201 12.22 -14.09 8.25
N PRO A 202 11.43 -15.16 8.46
CA PRO A 202 11.18 -15.67 9.80
C PRO A 202 12.53 -15.95 10.44
N ASP A 203 12.76 -15.32 11.59
CA ASP A 203 13.94 -15.48 12.41
C ASP A 203 14.20 -16.98 12.55
N ARG A 204 15.32 -17.45 12.00
CA ARG A 204 15.72 -18.85 12.16
C ARG A 204 16.05 -19.00 13.64
N ALA A 205 15.05 -19.43 14.39
CA ALA A 205 15.18 -19.84 15.78
C ALA A 205 16.39 -20.76 15.88
N LYS A 206 17.31 -20.37 16.76
CA LYS A 206 18.50 -21.13 17.14
C LYS A 206 18.06 -22.54 17.54
N GLU A 207 18.54 -23.54 16.80
CA GLU A 207 18.79 -24.88 17.34
C GLU A 207 19.98 -24.82 18.33
#